data_AF-X1EG17-F1
#
_entry.id   AF-X1EG17-F1
#
_cell.length_a   1.000
_cell.length_b   1.000
_cell.length_c   1.000
_cell.angle_alpha   90.00
_cell.angle_beta   90.00
_cell.angle_gamma   90.00
#
_symmetry.space_group_name_H-M   'P 1'
#
loop_
_entity.id
_entity.type
_entity.pdbx_description
1 polymer ?
#
loop_
_entity_poly.entity_id
_entity_poly.type
_entity_poly.pdbx_seq_one_letter_code
_entity_poly.pdbx_strand_id
1 'polypeptide(L)' 'ADFSQNKGDRRNEFLRARVNAAGGLDLFPNQSSAVLTSTVWGDGLIDNPPQHAISAGETVRFIPFSELLS' A
#
# COMPACT_ATOMS: atom_id res chain seq x y z
N ALA A 1 -9.23 -1.80 -2.93
CA ALA A 1 -8.32 -0.64 -2.91
C ALA A 1 -9.15 0.59 -3.26
N ASP A 2 -9.11 1.67 -2.47
CA ASP A 2 -9.92 2.89 -2.75
C ASP A 2 -9.08 3.97 -3.44
N PHE A 3 -8.08 3.53 -4.21
CA PHE A 3 -7.15 4.35 -4.96
C PHE A 3 -6.81 3.67 -6.28
N SER A 4 -6.22 4.42 -7.21
CA SER A 4 -5.59 3.86 -8.41
C SER A 4 -4.09 4.18 -8.42
N GLN A 5 -3.29 3.21 -8.84
CA GLN A 5 -1.87 3.40 -9.13
C GLN A 5 -1.65 3.17 -10.62
N ASN A 6 -1.39 4.26 -11.35
CA ASN A 6 -1.41 4.26 -12.82
C ASN A 6 -0.18 3.59 -13.46
N LYS A 7 0.82 3.19 -12.68
CA LYS A 7 2.07 2.60 -13.17
C LYS A 7 2.57 1.55 -12.20
N GLY A 8 2.80 0.34 -12.70
CA GLY A 8 3.57 -0.68 -11.99
C GLY A 8 5.07 -0.43 -12.13
N ASP A 9 5.83 -0.62 -11.05
CA ASP A 9 7.29 -0.66 -11.10
C ASP A 9 7.78 -2.00 -11.71
N ARG A 10 9.01 -2.04 -12.20
CA ARG A 10 9.64 -3.30 -12.64
C ARG A 10 10.01 -4.21 -11.48
N ARG A 11 10.02 -3.66 -10.26
CA ARG A 11 10.27 -4.35 -9.00
C ARG A 11 8.96 -4.68 -8.32
N ASN A 12 9.01 -5.61 -7.37
CA ASN A 12 7.94 -5.81 -6.42
C ASN A 12 7.82 -4.57 -5.53
N GLU A 13 6.63 -4.00 -5.40
CA GLU A 13 6.42 -2.78 -4.62
C GLU A 13 5.75 -3.10 -3.28
N PHE A 14 6.28 -2.51 -2.21
CA PHE A 14 5.67 -2.54 -0.89
C PHE A 14 5.09 -1.17 -0.58
N LEU A 15 3.79 -1.02 -0.86
CA LEU A 15 3.11 0.26 -0.79
C LEU A 15 2.50 0.46 0.59
N ARG A 16 2.77 1.59 1.24
CA ARG A 16 2.18 1.92 2.55
C ARG A 16 0.72 2.32 2.36
N ALA A 17 -0.17 1.63 3.07
CA ALA A 17 -1.60 1.87 3.05
C ALA A 17 -2.20 1.86 4.46
N ARG A 18 -3.36 2.49 4.59
CA ARG A 18 -4.17 2.55 5.81
C ARG A 18 -5.54 1.96 5.53
N VAL A 19 -6.11 1.26 6.50
CA VAL A 19 -7.51 0.84 6.47
C VAL A 19 -8.38 2.05 6.78
N ASN A 20 -9.28 2.39 5.87
CA ASN A 20 -10.16 3.53 6.04
C ASN A 20 -11.46 3.14 6.76
N ALA A 21 -12.27 4.15 7.13
CA ALA A 21 -13.51 3.93 7.87
C ALA A 21 -14.58 3.14 7.08
N ALA A 22 -14.47 3.06 5.75
CA ALA A 22 -15.34 2.25 4.90
C ALA A 22 -14.91 0.78 4.83
N GLY A 23 -13.80 0.41 5.49
CA GLY A 23 -13.22 -0.93 5.44
C GLY A 23 -12.38 -1.19 4.18
N GLY A 24 -12.12 -0.15 3.38
CA GLY A 24 -11.21 -0.19 2.24
C GLY A 24 -9.80 0.25 2.59
N LEU A 25 -8.98 0.51 1.57
CA LEU A 25 -7.58 0.91 1.73
C LEU A 25 -7.32 2.25 1.06
N ASP A 26 -6.72 3.18 1.82
CA ASP A 26 -6.18 4.43 1.32
C ASP A 26 -4.67 4.29 1.13
N LEU A 27 -4.15 4.77 -0.02
CA LEU A 27 -2.73 4.75 -0.32
C LEU A 27 -2.05 6.02 0.21
N PHE A 28 -0.90 5.88 0.87
CA PHE A 28 -0.13 7.06 1.26
C PHE A 28 0.38 7.81 0.01
N PRO A 29 0.13 9.12 -0.14
CA PRO A 29 0.44 9.83 -1.39
C PRO A 29 1.91 9.83 -1.80
N ASN A 30 2.85 9.72 -0.84
CA ASN A 30 4.28 9.71 -1.10
C ASN A 30 4.95 8.40 -0.69
N GLN A 31 5.14 7.50 -1.65
CA GLN A 31 5.73 6.18 -1.44
C GLN A 31 7.28 6.18 -1.39
N SER A 32 7.94 7.34 -1.31
CA SER A 32 9.40 7.39 -1.11
C SER A 32 9.81 6.79 0.24
N SER A 33 10.80 5.90 0.25
CA SER A 33 11.31 5.28 1.48
C SER A 33 12.01 6.27 2.43
N ALA A 34 12.40 7.44 1.94
CA ALA A 34 12.99 8.51 2.75
C ALA A 34 11.97 9.21 3.67
N VAL A 35 10.68 8.94 3.50
CA VAL A 35 9.59 9.55 4.26
C VAL A 35 9.20 8.63 5.42
N LEU A 36 9.94 8.76 6.52
CA LEU A 36 9.69 8.00 7.76
C LEU A 36 8.30 8.28 8.37
N THR A 37 7.65 9.40 8.03
CA THR A 37 6.27 9.67 8.47
C THR A 37 5.24 8.71 7.87
N SER A 38 5.59 8.00 6.78
CA SER A 38 4.69 7.04 6.13
C SER A 38 4.45 5.76 6.95
N THR A 39 5.36 5.37 7.84
CA THR A 39 5.18 4.21 8.73
C THR A 39 4.34 4.53 9.96
N VAL A 40 4.27 5.79 10.39
CA VAL A 40 3.33 6.23 11.45
C VAL A 40 1.92 6.40 10.89
N TRP A 41 1.80 6.71 9.60
CA TRP A 41 0.50 6.90 8.96
C TRP A 41 -0.18 5.58 8.55
N GLY A 42 0.57 4.64 7.98
CA GLY A 42 0.01 3.38 7.48
C GLY A 42 -0.32 2.37 8.58
N ASP A 43 -1.22 1.45 8.27
CA ASP A 43 -1.50 0.26 9.10
C ASP A 43 -0.75 -0.99 8.60
N GLY A 44 -0.20 -0.92 7.39
CA GLY A 44 0.50 -2.03 6.76
C GLY A 44 1.03 -1.73 5.37
N LEU A 45 1.41 -2.80 4.68
CA LEU A 45 1.96 -2.79 3.33
C LEU A 45 1.04 -3.53 2.37
N ILE A 46 0.92 -3.03 1.14
CA ILE A 46 0.41 -3.79 0.02
C ILE A 46 1.61 -4.40 -0.71
N ASP A 47 1.59 -5.72 -0.88
CA ASP A 47 2.55 -6.46 -1.70
C ASP A 47 2.06 -6.47 -3.15
N ASN A 48 2.59 -5.55 -3.96
CA ASN A 48 2.19 -5.35 -5.34
C ASN A 48 3.20 -6.00 -6.30
N PRO A 49 2.78 -7.01 -7.10
CA PRO A 49 3.68 -7.71 -8.00
C PRO A 49 4.29 -6.78 -9.07
N PRO A 50 5.46 -7.12 -9.62
CA PRO A 50 6.08 -6.34 -10.69
C PRO A 50 5.15 -6.12 -11.88
N GLN A 51 5.21 -4.92 -12.44
CA GLN A 51 4.45 -4.48 -13.62
C GLN A 51 2.93 -4.50 -13.41
N HIS A 52 2.46 -4.53 -12.17
CA HIS A 52 1.05 -4.50 -11.84
C HIS A 52 0.57 -3.08 -11.49
N ALA A 53 -0.42 -2.59 -12.22
CA ALA A 53 -1.08 -1.32 -11.95
C ALA A 53 -2.39 -1.60 -11.20
N ILE A 54 -2.52 -1.03 -9.99
CA ILE A 54 -3.69 -1.27 -9.13
C ILE A 54 -4.84 -0.36 -9.56
N SER A 55 -6.01 -0.95 -9.78
CA SER A 55 -7.25 -0.21 -10.05
C SER A 55 -8.08 0.00 -8.78
N ALA A 56 -8.86 1.08 -8.75
CA ALA A 56 -9.84 1.27 -7.68
C ALA A 56 -10.87 0.12 -7.67
N GLY A 57 -11.24 -0.34 -6.47
CA GLY A 57 -12.09 -1.52 -6.26
C GLY A 57 -11.34 -2.85 -6.34
N GLU A 58 -10.07 -2.87 -6.72
CA GLU A 58 -9.30 -4.11 -6.83
C GLU A 58 -8.95 -4.71 -5.46
N THR A 59 -9.03 -6.03 -5.36
CA THR A 59 -8.54 -6.79 -4.20
C THR A 59 -7.03 -6.89 -4.28
N VAL A 60 -6.35 -6.50 -3.20
CA VAL A 60 -4.88 -6.47 -3.12
C VAL A 60 -4.39 -7.27 -1.92
N ARG A 61 -3.15 -7.75 -1.98
CA ARG A 61 -2.52 -8.46 -0.85
C ARG A 61 -2.02 -7.45 0.17
N PHE A 62 -2.72 -7.34 1.29
CA PHE A 62 -2.36 -6.47 2.40
C PHE A 62 -1.66 -7.26 3.53
N ILE A 63 -0.58 -6.71 4.06
CA ILE A 63 0.25 -7.24 5.14
C ILE A 63 0.24 -6.23 6.28
N PRO A 64 -0.49 -6.49 7.39
CA PRO A 64 -0.52 -5.61 8.55
C PRO A 64 0.87 -5.44 9.18
N PHE A 65 1.21 -4.24 9.68
CA PHE A 65 2.49 -4.03 10.37
C PHE A 65 2.63 -4.90 11.64
N SER A 66 1.52 -5.26 12.29
CA SER A 66 1.51 -6.17 13.43
C SER A 66 2.08 -7.56 13.12
N GLU A 67 2.03 -7.99 11.85
CA GLU A 67 2.57 -9.28 11.43
C GLU A 67 4.10 -9.25 11.17
N LEU A 68 4.71 -8.06 11.13
CA LEU A 68 6.14 -7.89 10.82
C LEU A 68 7.01 -7.62 12.06
N LEU A 69 6.41 -7.26 13.19
CA LEU A 69 7.10 -6.79 14.40
C LEU A 69 7.02 -7.78 15.58
N SER A 70 6.73 -9.06 15.32
CA SER A 70 6.66 -10.13 16.34
C SER A 70 8.02 -10.65 16.76
#